data_AF-A0A6L3NAL7-F1
#
_entry.id   AF-A0A6L3NAL7-F1
#
_cell.length_a   1.000
_cell.length_b   1.000
_cell.length_c   1.000
_cell.angle_alpha   90.00
_cell.angle_beta   90.00
_cell.angle_gamma   90.00
#
_symmetry.space_group_name_H-M   'P 1'
#
loop_
_entity.id
_entity.type
_entity.pdbx_description
1 polymer ?
#
loop_
_entity_poly.entity_id
_entity_poly.type
_entity_poly.pdbx_seq_one_letter_code
_entity_poly.pdbx_strand_id
1 'polypeptide(L)'
;MLIANPRAQRADYPDALRRIMNIAAADESGAWLSHWPLVGAARTPLRILPDLAARLGVASVGVKDEACRSPLGSFKALGAPIALMRLVKRLRRNEALDP
;
A
#
# COMPACT_ATOMS: atom_id res chain seq x y z
N MET A 1 -1.34 -13.04 23.28
CA MET A 1 -0.64 -12.02 24.07
C MET A 1 -0.21 -10.90 23.14
N LEU A 2 -0.64 -9.67 23.39
CA LEU A 2 -0.15 -8.51 22.66
C LEU A 2 1.19 -8.09 23.27
N ILE A 3 2.17 -7.77 22.43
CA ILE A 3 3.49 -7.32 22.86
C ILE A 3 3.61 -5.85 22.51
N ALA A 4 3.85 -5.00 23.51
CA ALA A 4 4.15 -3.59 23.27
C ALA A 4 5.50 -3.49 22.54
N ASN A 5 5.53 -2.78 21.42
CA ASN A 5 6.78 -2.52 20.71
C ASN A 5 7.55 -1.41 21.45
N PRO A 6 8.71 -1.69 22.10
CA PRO A 6 9.47 -0.69 22.84
C PRO A 6 10.08 0.38 21.92
N ARG A 7 10.13 0.14 20.61
CA ARG A 7 10.58 1.10 19.59
C ARG A 7 9.43 1.90 18.97
N ALA A 8 8.20 1.71 19.42
CA ALA A 8 7.07 2.51 18.94
C ALA A 8 7.23 3.95 19.41
N GLN A 9 7.21 4.89 18.47
CA GLN A 9 7.30 6.32 18.73
C GLN A 9 6.08 7.02 18.13
N ARG A 10 5.54 8.00 18.87
CA ARG A 10 4.53 8.94 18.37
C ARG A 10 5.23 10.27 18.11
N ALA A 11 5.72 10.44 16.89
CA ALA A 11 6.41 11.63 16.44
C ALA A 11 6.04 11.90 14.97
N ASP A 12 6.42 13.06 14.46
CA ASP A 12 6.27 13.39 13.04
C ASP A 12 7.00 12.38 12.16
N TYR A 13 6.44 12.11 10.97
CA TYR A 13 7.01 11.12 10.06
C TYR A 13 8.40 11.58 9.57
N PRO A 14 9.48 10.86 9.91
CA PRO A 14 10.85 11.33 9.68
C PRO A 14 11.16 11.58 8.20
N ASP A 15 11.91 12.64 7.90
CA ASP A 15 12.28 13.01 6.52
C ASP A 15 13.05 11.91 5.79
N ALA A 16 13.91 11.18 6.51
CA ALA A 16 14.62 10.03 5.96
C ALA A 16 13.65 8.95 5.46
N LEU A 17 12.54 8.70 6.16
CA LEU A 17 11.51 7.75 5.74
C LEU A 17 10.59 8.35 4.67
N ARG A 18 10.31 9.65 4.72
CA ARG A 18 9.52 10.37 3.69
C ARG A 18 10.14 10.28 2.30
N ARG A 19 11.48 10.23 2.21
CA ARG A 19 12.19 9.97 0.94
C ARG A 19 11.95 8.57 0.37
N ILE A 20 11.56 7.61 1.21
CA ILE A 20 11.28 6.22 0.81
C ILE A 20 9.79 6.04 0.51
N MET A 21 8.92 6.57 1.36
CA MET A 21 7.47 6.42 1.29
C MET A 21 6.79 7.75 1.57
N ASN A 22 6.06 8.27 0.60
CA ASN A 22 5.29 9.50 0.73
C ASN A 22 4.04 9.47 -0.15
N ILE A 23 3.12 10.39 0.13
CA ILE A 23 1.82 10.49 -0.54
C ILE A 23 2.00 10.80 -2.03
N ALA A 24 2.89 11.75 -2.39
CA ALA A 24 3.10 12.12 -3.79
C ALA A 24 3.56 10.94 -4.67
N ALA A 25 4.46 10.09 -4.16
CA ALA A 25 4.89 8.88 -4.84
C ALA A 25 3.80 7.81 -4.90
N ALA A 26 2.91 7.76 -3.90
CA ALA A 26 1.74 6.88 -3.91
C ALA A 26 0.71 7.34 -4.96
N ASP A 27 0.48 8.63 -5.08
CA ASP A 27 -0.42 9.21 -6.09
C ASP A 27 0.12 8.98 -7.51
N GLU A 28 1.42 9.19 -7.75
CA GLU A 28 2.09 8.86 -9.02
C GLU A 28 1.89 7.38 -9.37
N SER A 29 2.12 6.49 -8.39
CA SER A 29 1.93 5.06 -8.58
C SER A 29 0.47 4.69 -8.83
N GLY A 30 -0.47 5.38 -8.17
CA GLY A 30 -1.90 5.22 -8.37
C GLY A 30 -2.33 5.57 -9.79
N ALA A 31 -1.81 6.66 -10.34
CA ALA A 31 -2.07 7.08 -11.73
C ALA A 31 -1.55 6.06 -12.74
N TRP A 32 -0.33 5.53 -12.55
CA TRP A 32 0.18 4.49 -13.45
C TRP A 32 -0.67 3.21 -13.39
N LEU A 33 -1.11 2.81 -12.19
CA LEU A 33 -1.91 1.60 -12.01
C LEU A 33 -3.36 1.74 -12.47
N SER A 34 -3.92 2.95 -12.60
CA SER A 34 -5.33 3.10 -12.99
C SER A 34 -5.61 2.57 -14.40
N HIS A 35 -4.57 2.46 -15.23
CA HIS A 35 -4.65 1.91 -16.59
C HIS A 35 -4.46 0.38 -16.64
N TRP A 36 -4.23 -0.28 -15.50
CA TRP A 36 -3.91 -1.72 -15.46
C TRP A 36 -5.17 -2.56 -15.25
N PRO A 37 -5.65 -3.32 -16.25
CA PRO A 37 -6.94 -4.00 -16.18
C PRO A 37 -7.01 -5.13 -15.14
N LEU A 38 -5.86 -5.65 -14.71
CA LEU A 38 -5.77 -6.72 -13.70
C LEU A 38 -5.74 -6.20 -12.27
N VAL A 39 -5.68 -4.88 -12.06
CA VAL A 39 -5.79 -4.24 -10.75
C VAL A 39 -7.18 -3.65 -10.65
N GLY A 40 -8.00 -4.17 -9.73
CA GLY A 40 -9.36 -3.68 -9.54
C GLY A 40 -9.38 -2.19 -9.15
N ALA A 41 -10.15 -1.39 -9.90
CA ALA A 41 -10.32 0.04 -9.64
C ALA A 41 -11.04 0.33 -8.32
N ALA A 42 -11.86 -0.61 -7.85
CA ALA A 42 -12.58 -0.48 -6.59
C ALA A 42 -11.63 -0.58 -5.39
N ARG A 43 -11.95 0.17 -4.33
CA ARG A 43 -11.30 -0.01 -3.03
C ARG A 43 -11.66 -1.38 -2.49
N THR A 44 -10.65 -2.15 -2.10
CA THR A 44 -10.82 -3.42 -1.38
C THR A 44 -11.53 -3.21 -0.03
N PRO A 45 -12.30 -4.18 0.47
CA PRO A 45 -13.02 -4.02 1.73
C PRO A 45 -12.11 -3.79 2.94
N LEU A 46 -12.61 -3.03 3.93
CA LEU A 46 -12.06 -3.02 5.29
C LEU A 46 -13.07 -3.72 6.20
N ARG A 47 -12.77 -4.96 6.61
CA ARG A 47 -13.65 -5.78 7.43
C ARG A 47 -13.39 -5.50 8.91
N ILE A 48 -14.41 -5.06 9.64
CA ILE A 48 -14.31 -4.81 11.09
C ILE A 48 -14.58 -6.10 11.86
N LEU A 49 -13.76 -6.39 12.87
CA LEU A 49 -13.82 -7.62 13.67
C LEU A 49 -14.05 -7.30 15.16
N PRO A 50 -15.28 -6.95 15.56
CA PRO A 50 -15.59 -6.52 16.93
C PRO A 50 -15.32 -7.62 17.97
N ASP A 51 -15.70 -8.86 17.70
CA ASP A 51 -15.50 -9.98 18.62
C ASP A 51 -14.02 -10.26 18.89
N LEU A 52 -13.18 -10.11 17.86
CA LEU A 52 -11.73 -10.24 17.99
C LEU A 52 -11.14 -9.08 18.81
N ALA A 53 -11.63 -7.86 18.60
CA ALA A 53 -11.20 -6.70 19.37
C ALA A 53 -11.53 -6.88 20.86
N ALA A 54 -12.75 -7.34 21.18
CA ALA A 54 -13.17 -7.65 22.55
C ALA A 54 -12.28 -8.75 23.17
N ARG A 55 -12.03 -9.84 22.45
CA ARG A 55 -11.17 -10.94 22.92
C ARG A 55 -9.72 -10.52 23.16
N LEU A 56 -9.23 -9.55 22.40
CA LEU A 56 -7.86 -9.01 22.54
C LEU A 56 -7.76 -7.85 23.52
N GLY A 57 -8.88 -7.30 24.00
CA GLY A 57 -8.90 -6.12 24.87
C GLY A 57 -8.41 -4.83 24.19
N VAL A 58 -8.66 -4.67 22.89
CA VAL A 58 -8.27 -3.48 22.10
C VAL A 58 -9.49 -2.73 21.58
N ALA A 59 -9.33 -1.45 21.26
CA ALA A 59 -10.44 -0.60 20.81
C ALA A 59 -11.08 -1.07 19.49
N SER A 60 -10.28 -1.54 18.53
CA SER A 60 -10.79 -2.04 17.25
C SER A 60 -9.78 -2.94 16.55
N VAL A 61 -10.29 -3.83 15.70
CA VAL A 61 -9.51 -4.60 14.75
C VAL A 61 -10.18 -4.50 13.39
N GLY A 62 -9.42 -4.08 12.38
CA GLY A 62 -9.84 -4.02 10.99
C GLY A 62 -8.91 -4.84 10.10
N VAL A 63 -9.48 -5.60 9.16
CA VAL A 63 -8.74 -6.37 8.15
C VAL A 63 -8.98 -5.76 6.79
N LYS A 64 -7.91 -5.24 6.18
CA LYS A 64 -7.93 -4.78 4.80
C LYS A 64 -7.86 -5.99 3.88
N ASP A 65 -8.97 -6.31 3.21
CA ASP A 65 -9.12 -7.53 2.42
C ASP A 65 -8.62 -7.34 0.98
N GLU A 66 -7.31 -7.53 0.80
CA GLU A 66 -6.65 -7.41 -0.50
C GLU A 66 -6.81 -8.66 -1.39
N ALA A 67 -7.56 -9.69 -0.97
CA ALA A 67 -7.81 -10.85 -1.83
C ALA A 67 -8.59 -10.45 -3.10
N CYS A 68 -9.46 -9.44 -3.00
CA CYS A 68 -10.23 -8.92 -4.12
C CYS A 68 -9.46 -7.89 -4.98
N ARG A 69 -8.19 -7.61 -4.69
CA ARG A 69 -7.40 -6.59 -5.41
C ARG A 69 -7.21 -6.92 -6.88
N SER A 70 -6.98 -8.20 -7.17
CA SER A 70 -6.65 -8.70 -8.50
C SER A 70 -7.04 -10.18 -8.58
N PRO A 71 -7.17 -10.75 -9.79
CA PRO A 71 -7.36 -12.20 -9.97
C PRO A 71 -6.27 -13.06 -9.34
N LEU A 72 -5.09 -12.49 -9.02
CA LEU A 72 -3.98 -13.17 -8.34
C LEU A 72 -4.24 -13.37 -6.84
N GLY A 73 -5.34 -12.86 -6.28
CA GLY A 73 -5.72 -13.10 -4.89
C GLY A 73 -4.82 -12.44 -3.84
N SER A 74 -4.02 -11.43 -4.22
CA SER A 74 -3.15 -10.74 -3.28
C SER A 74 -2.85 -9.28 -3.67
N PHE A 75 -2.34 -8.52 -2.70
CA PHE A 75 -1.92 -7.13 -2.88
C PHE A 75 -0.66 -6.97 -3.75
N LYS A 76 0.10 -8.04 -4.01
CA LYS A 76 1.40 -7.95 -4.72
C LYS A 76 1.26 -7.48 -6.17
N ALA A 77 0.05 -7.56 -6.73
CA ALA A 77 -0.31 -6.97 -8.00
C ALA A 77 -0.13 -5.43 -8.05
N LEU A 78 0.00 -4.75 -6.90
CA LEU A 78 0.29 -3.31 -6.86
C LEU A 78 1.80 -3.02 -7.01
N GLY A 79 2.64 -3.80 -6.33
CA GLY A 79 4.06 -3.45 -6.16
C GLY A 79 4.95 -3.78 -7.35
N ALA A 80 4.82 -5.00 -7.91
CA ALA A 80 5.68 -5.45 -9.00
C ALA A 80 5.56 -4.59 -10.28
N PRO A 81 4.35 -4.21 -10.73
CA PRO A 81 4.15 -3.23 -11.81
C PRO A 81 4.88 -1.91 -11.61
N ILE A 82 4.76 -1.33 -10.41
CA ILE A 82 5.37 -0.05 -10.08
C ILE A 82 6.89 -0.16 -10.04
N ALA A 83 7.43 -1.27 -9.53
CA ALA A 83 8.87 -1.51 -9.54
C ALA A 83 9.42 -1.55 -10.98
N LEU A 84 8.69 -2.18 -11.91
CA LEU A 84 9.02 -2.21 -13.33
C LEU A 84 8.97 -0.80 -13.94
N MET A 85 7.88 -0.05 -13.73
CA MET A 85 7.75 1.33 -14.24
C MET A 85 8.88 2.24 -13.75
N ARG A 86 9.22 2.16 -12.45
CA ARG A 86 10.35 2.91 -11.88
C ARG A 86 11.69 2.47 -12.46
N LEU A 87 11.87 1.18 -12.76
CA LEU A 87 13.09 0.69 -13.41
C LEU A 87 13.21 1.24 -14.84
N VAL A 88 12.14 1.17 -15.64
CA VAL A 88 12.10 1.72 -17.00
C VAL A 88 12.42 3.22 -16.99
N LYS A 89 11.80 4.00 -16.10
CA LYS A 89 12.06 5.44 -15.93
C LYS A 89 13.54 5.73 -15.60
N ARG A 90 14.20 4.90 -14.78
CA ARG A 90 15.64 5.03 -14.48
C ARG A 90 16.53 4.70 -15.67
N LEU A 91 16.15 3.71 -16.48
CA LEU A 91 16.91 3.28 -17.65
C LEU A 91 16.72 4.23 -18.85
N ARG A 92 15.58 4.92 -18.93
CA ARG A 92 15.19 5.80 -20.05
C ARG A 92 15.25 7.30 -19.66
N ARG A 93 16.32 7.74 -19.00
CA ARG A 93 16.47 9.12 -18.46
C ARG A 93 16.15 10.28 -19.42
N ASN A 94 16.16 10.04 -20.74
CA ASN A 94 15.97 11.05 -21.77
C ASN A 94 14.61 10.96 -22.50
N GLU A 95 13.73 10.04 -22.14
CA GLU A 95 12.38 9.91 -22.72
C GLU A 95 11.34 9.97 -21.60
N ALA A 96 10.41 10.92 -21.68
CA ALA A 96 9.30 10.99 -20.73
C ALA A 96 8.39 9.78 -20.94
N LEU A 97 8.07 9.06 -19.85
CA LEU A 97 7.00 8.07 -19.87
C LEU A 97 5.67 8.83 -19.72
N ASP A 98 4.75 8.58 -20.63
CA ASP A 98 3.37 9.03 -20.50
C ASP A 98 2.78 8.44 -19.20
N PRO A 99 2.02 9.21 -18.40
CA PRO A 99 1.44 8.75 -17.15
C PRO A 99 0.35 7.67 -17.33
#